data_AF-A0A0F3GWK5-F1
#
_entry.id   AF-A0A0F3GWK5-F1
#
_cell.length_a   1.000
_cell.length_b   1.000
_cell.length_c   1.000
_cell.angle_alpha   90.00
_cell.angle_beta   90.00
_cell.angle_gamma   90.00
#
_symmetry.space_group_name_H-M   'P 1'
#
loop_
_entity.id
_entity.type
_entity.pdbx_description
1 polymer ?
#
loop_
_entity_poly.entity_id
_entity_poly.type
_entity_poly.pdbx_seq_one_letter_code
_entity_poly.pdbx_strand_id
1 'polypeptide(L)'
;MSNSQAEESDKRLEKLARKDINAQRLVPLQDEIDGKNYRSRFARDRDRIIYSTAFRRLMHKTQLYLSIKGTDHKRTRMSHTIEVVTIARAIAKKLKMNEELVEAIAYGHDIGHAPFGHAGENQLNSIANGNETIPARIQDKVKNETTPCIGDFKHNYQSVRILSFLEDYHPHQEDDKKIGLNLTFQTLEGILKHTKIYEKGDEDKRILKFPCVHEETSINRQDSIFDNLSLKNKDSISIEGQIVSIADEIAQVTHDIDDGLQTGALTYEDILNCSALVDIITQDKMRFPNGAHSHIDNEYRQHQQVLSSFVNYFVLTVTEMMKTALSVYCQDDNSDDDKVFPAILPAILEIPAYKQILKLKDEKVMNHIDVIRMDKKGEFIIRHLFDAYISDIRQLPDEVFNNYGSIKKIEFKRIGKDGFDKWFKEVAKIKKIQRLDKTIIDTVVKHIENDLKLRHLKREIIDDLFPYLFWDNDFIRAIIDYIAGMTDSFAESEYSELYMGSNKWS
;
A
#
# COMPACT_ATOMS: atom_id res chain seq x y z
N MET A 1 -26.30 -19.46 -12.98
CA MET A 1 -25.47 -19.68 -14.19
C MET A 1 -24.04 -19.88 -13.69
N SER A 2 -23.84 -20.91 -12.85
CA SER A 2 -23.28 -20.69 -11.50
C SER A 2 -21.87 -21.16 -11.20
N ASN A 3 -21.49 -22.37 -11.61
CA ASN A 3 -20.16 -22.94 -11.38
C ASN A 3 -19.57 -23.46 -12.69
N SER A 4 -20.41 -23.80 -13.68
CA SER A 4 -19.97 -24.36 -14.96
C SER A 4 -19.12 -23.41 -15.79
N GLN A 5 -19.35 -22.09 -15.72
CA GLN A 5 -18.57 -21.09 -16.46
C GLN A 5 -17.20 -20.83 -15.81
N ALA A 6 -17.15 -20.75 -14.47
CA ALA A 6 -15.89 -20.64 -13.73
C ALA A 6 -15.05 -21.92 -13.90
N GLU A 7 -15.68 -23.09 -13.84
CA GLU A 7 -15.02 -24.37 -14.16
C GLU A 7 -14.52 -24.42 -15.61
N GLU A 8 -15.24 -23.81 -16.56
CA GLU A 8 -14.82 -23.77 -17.96
C GLU A 8 -13.65 -22.79 -18.18
N SER A 9 -13.64 -21.63 -17.52
CA SER A 9 -12.49 -20.71 -17.56
C SER A 9 -11.26 -21.32 -16.89
N ASP A 10 -11.44 -21.93 -15.71
CA ASP A 10 -10.36 -22.56 -14.95
C ASP A 10 -9.74 -23.75 -15.70
N LYS A 11 -10.51 -24.48 -16.52
CA LYS A 11 -10.00 -25.57 -17.38
C LYS A 11 -9.02 -25.10 -18.46
N ARG A 12 -9.04 -23.82 -18.83
CA ARG A 12 -8.17 -23.25 -19.87
C ARG A 12 -6.85 -22.72 -19.32
N LEU A 13 -6.73 -22.62 -17.99
CA LEU A 13 -5.55 -22.12 -17.30
C LEU A 13 -4.46 -23.21 -17.20
N GLU A 14 -3.22 -22.79 -17.00
CA GLU A 14 -2.13 -23.71 -16.64
C GLU A 14 -2.39 -24.39 -15.29
N LYS A 15 -1.80 -25.58 -15.08
CA LYS A 15 -2.02 -26.41 -13.88
C LYS A 15 -1.75 -25.68 -12.56
N LEU A 16 -0.76 -24.77 -12.55
CA LEU A 16 -0.32 -24.02 -11.38
C LEU A 16 -1.06 -22.69 -11.18
N ALA A 17 -1.95 -22.31 -12.11
CA ALA A 17 -2.72 -21.08 -12.00
C ALA A 17 -3.75 -21.18 -10.86
N ARG A 18 -3.98 -20.07 -10.17
CA ARG A 18 -5.01 -20.01 -9.14
C ARG A 18 -6.40 -20.01 -9.75
N LYS A 19 -7.21 -20.97 -9.31
CA LYS A 19 -8.55 -21.20 -9.83
C LYS A 19 -9.58 -20.35 -9.08
N ASP A 20 -10.54 -19.81 -9.82
CA ASP A 20 -11.63 -19.02 -9.24
C ASP A 20 -12.45 -19.87 -8.26
N ILE A 21 -12.66 -21.16 -8.57
CA ILE A 21 -13.42 -22.08 -7.72
C ILE A 21 -12.80 -22.31 -6.33
N ASN A 22 -11.49 -22.09 -6.19
CA ASN A 22 -10.77 -22.23 -4.92
C ASN A 22 -10.62 -20.90 -4.16
N ALA A 23 -11.12 -19.79 -4.71
CA ALA A 23 -11.02 -18.49 -4.06
C ALA A 23 -11.84 -18.45 -2.76
N GLN A 24 -11.22 -17.96 -1.68
CA GLN A 24 -11.82 -17.90 -0.34
C GLN A 24 -11.79 -16.47 0.18
N ARG A 25 -12.78 -16.07 0.97
CA ARG A 25 -12.87 -14.74 1.59
C ARG A 25 -13.38 -14.85 3.02
N LEU A 26 -13.20 -13.79 3.81
CA LEU A 26 -13.52 -13.77 5.24
C LEU A 26 -14.99 -14.09 5.53
N VAL A 27 -15.91 -13.49 4.77
CA VAL A 27 -17.35 -13.77 4.87
C VAL A 27 -17.87 -14.28 3.53
N PRO A 28 -18.36 -15.53 3.45
CA PRO A 28 -18.96 -16.07 2.23
C PRO A 28 -20.13 -15.22 1.73
N LEU A 29 -20.26 -15.09 0.41
CA LEU A 29 -21.33 -14.30 -0.21
C LEU A 29 -22.42 -15.23 -0.75
N GLN A 30 -23.68 -14.99 -0.38
CA GLN A 30 -24.80 -15.86 -0.79
C GLN A 30 -24.91 -16.00 -2.32
N ASP A 31 -24.66 -14.93 -3.07
CA ASP A 31 -24.69 -14.97 -4.54
C ASP A 31 -23.59 -15.86 -5.16
N GLU A 32 -22.47 -16.08 -4.46
CA GLU A 32 -21.42 -17.04 -4.86
C GLU A 32 -21.85 -18.47 -4.54
N ILE A 33 -22.58 -18.67 -3.43
CA ILE A 33 -23.10 -19.98 -3.01
C ILE A 33 -24.22 -20.44 -3.96
N ASP A 34 -25.13 -19.53 -4.33
CA ASP A 34 -26.22 -19.79 -5.27
C ASP A 34 -25.74 -19.83 -6.74
N GLY A 35 -24.52 -19.34 -6.99
CA GLY A 35 -23.92 -18.98 -8.28
C GLY A 35 -24.88 -18.24 -9.24
N LYS A 36 -25.64 -17.31 -8.69
CA LYS A 36 -26.48 -16.42 -9.50
C LYS A 36 -25.67 -15.26 -10.14
N ASN A 37 -24.35 -15.26 -9.99
CA ASN A 37 -23.49 -14.17 -10.41
C ASN A 37 -22.89 -14.38 -11.81
N TYR A 38 -22.85 -13.31 -12.61
CA TYR A 38 -22.24 -13.27 -13.94
C TYR A 38 -20.73 -12.96 -13.92
N ARG A 39 -20.18 -12.60 -12.76
CA ARG A 39 -18.75 -12.27 -12.56
C ARG A 39 -18.06 -13.37 -11.76
N SER A 40 -16.80 -13.64 -12.07
CA SER A 40 -15.92 -14.47 -11.24
C SER A 40 -15.67 -13.82 -9.87
N ARG A 41 -15.11 -14.57 -8.92
CA ARG A 41 -14.78 -14.07 -7.58
C ARG A 41 -13.63 -13.07 -7.64
N PHE A 42 -12.64 -13.27 -8.52
CA PHE A 42 -11.54 -12.33 -8.71
C PHE A 42 -11.96 -11.06 -9.47
N ALA A 43 -12.84 -11.16 -10.48
CA ALA A 43 -13.40 -9.98 -11.15
C ALA A 43 -14.21 -9.11 -10.18
N ARG A 44 -14.91 -9.75 -9.23
CA ARG A 44 -15.62 -9.03 -8.16
C ARG A 44 -14.64 -8.28 -7.23
N ASP A 45 -13.53 -8.90 -6.87
CA ASP A 45 -12.50 -8.24 -6.06
C ASP A 45 -11.92 -7.03 -6.79
N ARG A 46 -11.55 -7.18 -8.07
CA ARG A 46 -11.12 -6.09 -8.94
C ARG A 46 -12.12 -4.93 -8.93
N ASP A 47 -13.39 -5.21 -9.19
CA ASP A 47 -14.41 -4.17 -9.26
C ASP A 47 -14.54 -3.43 -7.92
N ARG A 48 -14.57 -4.16 -6.79
CA ARG A 48 -14.61 -3.56 -5.45
C ARG A 48 -13.43 -2.62 -5.20
N ILE A 49 -12.23 -3.03 -5.61
CA ILE A 49 -11.03 -2.21 -5.50
C ILE A 49 -11.19 -0.92 -6.32
N ILE A 50 -11.58 -1.03 -7.59
CA ILE A 50 -11.73 0.13 -8.50
C ILE A 50 -12.76 1.15 -7.98
N TYR A 51 -13.86 0.70 -7.38
CA TYR A 51 -14.90 1.59 -6.84
C TYR A 51 -14.57 2.18 -5.46
N SER A 52 -13.50 1.71 -4.79
CA SER A 52 -13.10 2.21 -3.47
C SER A 52 -12.71 3.70 -3.48
N THR A 53 -12.81 4.35 -2.32
CA THR A 53 -12.36 5.74 -2.19
C THR A 53 -10.84 5.82 -2.27
N ALA A 54 -10.15 4.85 -1.68
CA ALA A 54 -8.70 4.78 -1.67
C ALA A 54 -8.10 4.62 -3.07
N PHE A 55 -8.73 3.84 -3.97
CA PHE A 55 -8.30 3.76 -5.37
C PHE A 55 -8.47 5.10 -6.10
N ARG A 56 -9.61 5.79 -5.91
CA ARG A 56 -9.84 7.13 -6.49
C ARG A 56 -8.78 8.15 -6.04
N ARG A 57 -8.30 8.05 -4.81
CA ARG A 57 -7.25 8.94 -4.28
C ARG A 57 -5.89 8.77 -4.98
N LEU A 58 -5.63 7.65 -5.66
CA LEU A 58 -4.39 7.45 -6.43
C LEU A 58 -4.23 8.46 -7.57
N MET A 59 -5.34 9.03 -8.08
CA MET A 59 -5.30 10.10 -9.09
C MET A 59 -4.63 11.38 -8.57
N HIS A 60 -4.60 11.57 -7.26
CA HIS A 60 -4.09 12.78 -6.62
C HIS A 60 -2.88 12.49 -5.71
N LYS A 61 -2.24 11.33 -5.90
CA LYS A 61 -0.97 10.95 -5.27
C LYS A 61 0.10 10.84 -6.34
N THR A 62 1.22 11.48 -6.08
CA THR A 62 2.41 11.40 -6.93
C THR A 62 3.19 10.11 -6.65
N GLN A 63 3.79 9.57 -7.71
CA GLN A 63 4.68 8.41 -7.62
C GLN A 63 6.11 8.88 -7.39
N LEU A 64 6.60 9.77 -8.27
CA LEU A 64 7.85 10.51 -8.13
C LEU A 64 7.54 11.96 -8.55
N TYR A 65 7.83 12.95 -7.70
CA TYR A 65 7.48 14.36 -7.96
C TYR A 65 8.51 15.01 -8.90
N LEU A 66 8.60 14.46 -10.12
CA LEU A 66 9.39 15.02 -11.22
C LEU A 66 8.47 15.73 -12.20
N SER A 67 7.57 16.59 -11.69
CA SER A 67 6.85 17.47 -12.61
C SER A 67 7.80 18.57 -13.07
N ILE A 68 8.09 18.62 -14.37
CA ILE A 68 8.65 19.82 -15.00
C ILE A 68 7.76 20.99 -14.56
N LYS A 69 8.35 22.01 -13.92
CA LYS A 69 7.59 23.20 -13.52
C LYS A 69 6.90 23.78 -14.76
N GLY A 70 5.58 23.78 -14.76
CA GLY A 70 4.76 24.35 -15.84
C GLY A 70 4.23 23.37 -16.89
N THR A 71 4.38 22.04 -16.71
CA THR A 71 3.71 21.05 -17.57
C THR A 71 2.51 20.39 -16.88
N ASP A 72 1.50 20.05 -17.68
CA ASP A 72 0.25 19.39 -17.23
C ASP A 72 0.33 17.84 -17.34
N HIS A 73 1.49 17.31 -17.74
CA HIS A 73 1.73 15.88 -17.92
C HIS A 73 2.24 15.20 -16.65
N LYS A 74 1.59 15.45 -15.51
CA LYS A 74 2.01 14.86 -14.24
C LYS A 74 1.57 13.39 -14.16
N ARG A 75 2.54 12.47 -14.09
CA ARG A 75 2.27 11.07 -13.74
C ARG A 75 1.75 10.97 -12.30
N THR A 76 0.80 10.08 -12.10
CA THR A 76 0.16 9.79 -10.82
C THR A 76 0.31 8.32 -10.49
N ARG A 77 0.07 7.92 -9.24
CA ARG A 77 0.02 6.50 -8.88
C ARG A 77 -1.06 5.74 -9.64
N MET A 78 -2.15 6.41 -10.04
CA MET A 78 -3.19 5.82 -10.87
C MET A 78 -2.68 5.46 -12.27
N SER A 79 -1.93 6.36 -12.93
CA SER A 79 -1.34 6.02 -14.25
C SER A 79 -0.36 4.86 -14.15
N HIS A 80 0.47 4.83 -13.10
CA HIS A 80 1.38 3.71 -12.88
C HIS A 80 0.65 2.39 -12.62
N THR A 81 -0.38 2.41 -11.77
CA THR A 81 -1.21 1.24 -11.51
C THR A 81 -1.82 0.68 -12.81
N ILE A 82 -2.30 1.54 -13.72
CA ILE A 82 -2.84 1.12 -15.02
C ILE A 82 -1.76 0.46 -15.89
N GLU A 83 -0.54 0.98 -15.87
CA GLU A 83 0.59 0.39 -16.60
C GLU A 83 1.00 -0.97 -16.02
N VAL A 84 1.09 -1.09 -14.70
CA VAL A 84 1.34 -2.37 -14.01
C VAL A 84 0.28 -3.40 -14.38
N VAL A 85 -1.01 -3.03 -14.34
CA VAL A 85 -2.11 -3.91 -14.79
C VAL A 85 -1.91 -4.36 -16.23
N THR A 86 -1.53 -3.44 -17.13
CA THR A 86 -1.34 -3.75 -18.55
C THR A 86 -0.19 -4.73 -18.77
N ILE A 87 0.95 -4.52 -18.11
CA ILE A 87 2.13 -5.39 -18.16
C ILE A 87 1.82 -6.76 -17.55
N ALA A 88 1.24 -6.77 -16.36
CA ALA A 88 0.94 -7.99 -15.61
C ALA A 88 -0.03 -8.89 -16.39
N ARG A 89 -1.09 -8.32 -16.98
CA ARG A 89 -2.02 -9.05 -17.85
C ARG A 89 -1.36 -9.62 -19.09
N ALA A 90 -0.47 -8.87 -19.73
CA ALA A 90 0.23 -9.33 -20.92
C ALA A 90 1.07 -10.59 -20.61
N ILE A 91 1.77 -10.59 -19.46
CA ILE A 91 2.53 -11.74 -18.97
C ILE A 91 1.57 -12.90 -18.62
N ALA A 92 0.56 -12.65 -17.80
CA ALA A 92 -0.41 -13.65 -17.35
C ALA A 92 -1.09 -14.36 -18.52
N LYS A 93 -1.56 -13.61 -19.52
CA LYS A 93 -2.19 -14.14 -20.72
C LYS A 93 -1.27 -15.05 -21.52
N LYS A 94 0.03 -14.71 -21.62
CA LYS A 94 1.01 -15.54 -22.34
C LYS A 94 1.39 -16.80 -21.59
N LEU A 95 1.30 -16.77 -20.26
CA LEU A 95 1.50 -17.93 -19.38
C LEU A 95 0.21 -18.72 -19.11
N LYS A 96 -0.94 -18.26 -19.62
CA LYS A 96 -2.30 -18.76 -19.28
C LYS A 96 -2.53 -18.87 -17.76
N MET A 97 -2.06 -17.86 -17.02
CA MET A 97 -2.37 -17.67 -15.60
C MET A 97 -3.71 -16.92 -15.45
N ASN A 98 -4.23 -16.83 -14.23
CA ASN A 98 -5.51 -16.18 -14.01
C ASN A 98 -5.41 -14.64 -14.19
N GLU A 99 -5.86 -14.13 -15.35
CA GLU A 99 -5.81 -12.71 -15.69
C GLU A 99 -6.59 -11.84 -14.68
N GLU A 100 -7.73 -12.31 -14.18
CA GLU A 100 -8.60 -11.54 -13.29
C GLU A 100 -8.02 -11.41 -11.87
N LEU A 101 -7.34 -12.45 -11.38
CA LEU A 101 -6.59 -12.38 -10.13
C LEU A 101 -5.41 -11.39 -10.26
N VAL A 102 -4.65 -11.49 -11.36
CA VAL A 102 -3.54 -10.57 -11.65
C VAL A 102 -4.03 -9.11 -11.72
N GLU A 103 -5.16 -8.86 -12.40
CA GLU A 103 -5.80 -7.54 -12.40
C GLU A 103 -6.15 -7.07 -10.99
N ALA A 104 -6.85 -7.90 -10.20
CA ALA A 104 -7.29 -7.52 -8.87
C ALA A 104 -6.10 -7.17 -7.95
N ILE A 105 -5.03 -7.98 -7.98
CA ILE A 105 -3.80 -7.73 -7.22
C ILE A 105 -3.15 -6.43 -7.69
N ALA A 106 -2.99 -6.25 -9.01
CA ALA A 106 -2.35 -5.07 -9.59
C ALA A 106 -3.13 -3.77 -9.31
N TYR A 107 -4.47 -3.77 -9.33
CA TYR A 107 -5.21 -2.57 -8.93
C TYR A 107 -5.10 -2.25 -7.44
N GLY A 108 -4.85 -3.25 -6.60
CA GLY A 108 -4.80 -3.12 -5.15
C GLY A 108 -3.42 -2.82 -4.56
N HIS A 109 -2.33 -3.08 -5.30
CA HIS A 109 -0.96 -3.06 -4.74
C HIS A 109 -0.57 -1.69 -4.16
N ASP A 110 -0.92 -0.61 -4.86
CA ASP A 110 -0.42 0.74 -4.59
C ASP A 110 -1.32 1.61 -3.70
N ILE A 111 -2.49 1.09 -3.31
CA ILE A 111 -3.55 1.85 -2.59
C ILE A 111 -3.09 2.42 -1.24
N GLY A 112 -2.19 1.70 -0.57
CA GLY A 112 -1.68 2.03 0.76
C GLY A 112 -0.57 3.06 0.80
N HIS A 113 -0.11 3.60 -0.33
CA HIS A 113 0.97 4.59 -0.30
C HIS A 113 0.58 5.86 0.43
N ALA A 114 1.50 6.38 1.23
CA ALA A 114 1.37 7.69 1.85
C ALA A 114 1.42 8.82 0.82
N PRO A 115 0.95 10.04 1.16
CA PRO A 115 1.24 11.24 0.38
C PRO A 115 2.75 11.42 0.20
N PHE A 116 3.17 12.03 -0.90
CA PHE A 116 4.58 12.28 -1.22
C PHE A 116 5.43 11.00 -1.42
N GLY A 117 4.79 9.87 -1.74
CA GLY A 117 5.48 8.63 -2.12
C GLY A 117 6.41 8.06 -1.04
N HIS A 118 7.64 7.73 -1.42
CA HIS A 118 8.60 7.08 -0.51
C HIS A 118 8.98 7.96 0.68
N ALA A 119 9.05 9.28 0.50
CA ALA A 119 9.34 10.21 1.58
C ALA A 119 8.27 10.14 2.69
N GLY A 120 6.99 10.14 2.30
CA GLY A 120 5.89 10.00 3.25
C GLY A 120 5.86 8.63 3.93
N GLU A 121 6.13 7.55 3.19
CA GLU A 121 6.22 6.21 3.76
C GLU A 121 7.34 6.12 4.81
N ASN A 122 8.54 6.61 4.47
CA ASN A 122 9.68 6.61 5.39
C ASN A 122 9.40 7.43 6.65
N GLN A 123 8.78 8.60 6.50
CA GLN A 123 8.41 9.45 7.63
C GLN A 123 7.36 8.80 8.53
N LEU A 124 6.30 8.22 7.95
CA LEU A 124 5.29 7.49 8.74
C LEU A 124 5.87 6.24 9.40
N ASN A 125 6.81 5.56 8.77
CA ASN A 125 7.51 4.42 9.36
C ASN A 125 8.40 4.86 10.54
N SER A 126 9.12 5.98 10.41
CA SER A 126 9.89 6.56 11.51
C SER A 126 9.01 6.93 12.71
N ILE A 127 7.85 7.54 12.45
CA ILE A 127 6.83 7.85 13.46
C ILE A 127 6.34 6.56 14.14
N ALA A 128 5.95 5.55 13.35
CA ALA A 128 5.38 4.30 13.87
C ALA A 128 6.39 3.48 14.70
N ASN A 129 7.67 3.52 14.32
CA ASN A 129 8.74 2.80 15.00
C ASN A 129 9.24 3.47 16.28
N GLY A 130 8.77 4.68 16.60
CA GLY A 130 9.22 5.40 17.78
C GLY A 130 10.53 6.16 17.61
N ASN A 131 10.98 6.37 16.37
CA ASN A 131 12.26 7.00 16.04
C ASN A 131 12.17 8.53 15.93
N GLU A 132 10.96 9.09 15.93
CA GLU A 132 10.75 10.53 15.89
C GLU A 132 10.64 11.12 17.29
N THR A 133 11.22 12.30 17.50
CA THR A 133 11.00 13.10 18.72
C THR A 133 9.55 13.59 18.77
N ILE A 134 8.94 13.76 19.94
CA ILE A 134 7.63 14.41 20.06
C ILE A 134 7.77 15.89 20.44
N PRO A 135 6.78 16.74 20.14
CA PRO A 135 6.83 18.16 20.50
C PRO A 135 7.08 18.39 22.00
N ALA A 136 7.98 19.30 22.35
CA ALA A 136 8.34 19.60 23.75
C ALA A 136 7.12 19.85 24.65
N ARG A 137 6.08 20.49 24.11
CA ARG A 137 4.82 20.80 24.83
C ARG A 137 4.04 19.59 25.34
N ILE A 138 4.30 18.38 24.82
CA ILE A 138 3.64 17.15 25.29
C ILE A 138 4.56 16.20 26.05
N GLN A 139 5.88 16.41 26.02
CA GLN A 139 6.86 15.50 26.63
C GLN A 139 6.63 15.31 28.12
N ASP A 140 6.41 16.40 28.86
CA ASP A 140 6.13 16.35 30.30
C ASP A 140 4.84 15.60 30.64
N LYS A 141 3.81 15.76 29.80
CA LYS A 141 2.49 15.14 30.01
C LYS A 141 2.55 13.61 29.87
N VAL A 142 3.34 13.12 28.91
CA VAL A 142 3.40 11.69 28.57
C VAL A 142 4.65 10.99 29.12
N LYS A 143 5.59 11.76 29.70
CA LYS A 143 6.89 11.31 30.22
C LYS A 143 7.71 10.53 29.19
N ASN A 144 7.74 11.05 27.98
CA ASN A 144 8.50 10.48 26.86
C ASN A 144 9.06 11.58 25.97
N GLU A 145 10.13 11.27 25.25
CA GLU A 145 10.77 12.21 24.30
C GLU A 145 10.49 11.84 22.84
N THR A 146 10.08 10.59 22.58
CA THR A 146 9.86 10.08 21.22
C THR A 146 8.42 9.62 20.99
N THR A 147 8.08 9.25 19.76
CA THR A 147 6.80 8.63 19.45
C THR A 147 6.71 7.21 20.06
N PRO A 148 5.51 6.71 20.36
CA PRO A 148 5.35 5.31 20.76
C PRO A 148 5.72 4.37 19.62
N CYS A 149 6.48 3.32 19.93
CA CYS A 149 6.75 2.24 18.99
C CYS A 149 5.52 1.33 18.88
N ILE A 150 4.72 1.53 17.83
CA ILE A 150 3.53 0.74 17.55
C ILE A 150 3.78 -0.36 16.52
N GLY A 151 4.92 -0.29 15.82
CA GLY A 151 5.29 -1.21 14.76
C GLY A 151 5.75 -0.51 13.49
N ASP A 152 5.84 -1.26 12.40
CA ASP A 152 6.34 -0.79 11.12
C ASP A 152 5.19 -0.27 10.22
N PHE A 153 5.49 0.70 9.37
CA PHE A 153 4.60 1.20 8.32
C PHE A 153 5.18 0.86 6.95
N LYS A 154 4.37 0.18 6.13
CA LYS A 154 4.65 -0.08 4.72
C LYS A 154 3.39 0.01 3.88
N HIS A 155 3.53 0.47 2.64
CA HIS A 155 2.40 0.67 1.73
C HIS A 155 1.65 -0.63 1.42
N ASN A 156 2.33 -1.74 1.16
CA ASN A 156 1.71 -3.04 0.89
C ASN A 156 0.83 -3.54 2.06
N TYR A 157 1.33 -3.42 3.29
CA TYR A 157 0.52 -3.68 4.48
C TYR A 157 -0.64 -2.71 4.61
N GLN A 158 -0.39 -1.42 4.34
CA GLN A 158 -1.42 -0.40 4.39
C GLN A 158 -2.52 -0.65 3.33
N SER A 159 -2.17 -1.17 2.15
CA SER A 159 -3.12 -1.57 1.11
C SER A 159 -4.06 -2.65 1.64
N VAL A 160 -3.51 -3.71 2.23
CA VAL A 160 -4.33 -4.78 2.84
C VAL A 160 -5.18 -4.22 3.98
N ARG A 161 -4.62 -3.38 4.86
CA ARG A 161 -5.37 -2.75 5.97
C ARG A 161 -6.52 -1.88 5.45
N ILE A 162 -6.31 -1.09 4.41
CA ILE A 162 -7.37 -0.29 3.80
C ILE A 162 -8.49 -1.19 3.29
N LEU A 163 -8.14 -2.20 2.49
CA LEU A 163 -9.09 -3.06 1.79
C LEU A 163 -9.81 -4.06 2.72
N SER A 164 -9.21 -4.40 3.86
CA SER A 164 -9.78 -5.35 4.82
C SER A 164 -10.44 -4.70 6.04
N PHE A 165 -10.20 -3.40 6.29
CA PHE A 165 -10.64 -2.77 7.54
C PHE A 165 -11.09 -1.31 7.42
N LEU A 166 -10.38 -0.46 6.68
CA LEU A 166 -10.69 0.99 6.67
C LEU A 166 -11.81 1.37 5.69
N GLU A 167 -11.82 0.77 4.50
CA GLU A 167 -12.94 0.89 3.57
C GLU A 167 -14.07 -0.02 4.04
N ASP A 168 -15.31 0.49 4.11
CA ASP A 168 -16.46 -0.33 4.49
C ASP A 168 -17.57 -0.20 3.46
N TYR A 169 -17.83 -1.30 2.77
CA TYR A 169 -18.88 -1.39 1.74
C TYR A 169 -20.15 -2.08 2.27
N HIS A 170 -20.14 -2.63 3.50
CA HIS A 170 -21.21 -3.46 4.04
C HIS A 170 -21.72 -2.91 5.37
N PRO A 171 -22.59 -1.87 5.34
CA PRO A 171 -23.02 -1.17 6.55
C PRO A 171 -23.85 -2.00 7.54
N HIS A 172 -24.23 -3.25 7.23
CA HIS A 172 -25.21 -4.01 8.02
C HIS A 172 -24.95 -5.53 8.01
N GLN A 173 -23.98 -6.01 8.78
CA GLN A 173 -24.05 -7.36 9.31
C GLN A 173 -24.38 -7.29 10.81
N GLU A 174 -25.18 -8.23 11.28
CA GLU A 174 -25.71 -8.28 12.67
C GLU A 174 -24.60 -8.39 13.75
N ASP A 175 -23.35 -8.61 13.35
CA ASP A 175 -22.23 -8.97 14.24
C ASP A 175 -21.16 -7.88 14.46
N ASP A 176 -21.37 -6.62 14.03
CA ASP A 176 -20.41 -5.51 14.25
C ASP A 176 -18.96 -5.80 13.80
N LYS A 177 -18.77 -6.73 12.86
CA LYS A 177 -17.45 -7.12 12.35
C LYS A 177 -17.09 -6.24 11.14
N LYS A 178 -16.01 -5.46 11.25
CA LYS A 178 -15.42 -4.77 10.10
C LYS A 178 -14.76 -5.79 9.18
N ILE A 179 -15.33 -5.97 7.99
CA ILE A 179 -14.86 -6.94 6.98
C ILE A 179 -14.20 -6.28 5.75
N GLY A 180 -14.14 -4.95 5.75
CA GLY A 180 -13.54 -4.20 4.66
C GLY A 180 -14.39 -4.24 3.39
N LEU A 181 -13.70 -4.36 2.26
CA LEU A 181 -14.28 -4.76 0.98
C LEU A 181 -14.51 -6.28 0.86
N ASN A 182 -14.18 -7.05 1.91
CA ASN A 182 -14.33 -8.51 1.98
C ASN A 182 -13.76 -9.21 0.73
N LEU A 183 -12.52 -8.85 0.34
CA LEU A 183 -11.82 -9.43 -0.82
C LEU A 183 -11.38 -10.89 -0.55
N THR A 184 -11.00 -11.62 -1.60
CA THR A 184 -10.45 -12.97 -1.45
C THR A 184 -9.04 -12.95 -0.86
N PHE A 185 -8.67 -14.00 -0.13
CA PHE A 185 -7.35 -14.13 0.49
C PHE A 185 -6.23 -14.17 -0.55
N GLN A 186 -6.47 -14.77 -1.71
CA GLN A 186 -5.51 -14.81 -2.82
C GLN A 186 -5.19 -13.40 -3.33
N THR A 187 -6.22 -12.56 -3.53
CA THR A 187 -6.03 -11.15 -3.91
C THR A 187 -5.22 -10.39 -2.84
N LEU A 188 -5.61 -10.54 -1.57
CA LEU A 188 -4.95 -9.83 -0.46
C LEU A 188 -3.50 -10.31 -0.24
N GLU A 189 -3.21 -11.59 -0.44
CA GLU A 189 -1.86 -12.16 -0.32
C GLU A 189 -0.95 -11.61 -1.42
N GLY A 190 -1.44 -11.58 -2.67
CA GLY A 190 -0.71 -10.97 -3.78
C GLY A 190 -0.44 -9.49 -3.53
N ILE A 191 -1.43 -8.75 -3.02
CA ILE A 191 -1.26 -7.33 -2.65
C ILE A 191 -0.25 -7.17 -1.52
N LEU A 192 -0.25 -8.05 -0.52
CA LEU A 192 0.70 -7.95 0.58
C LEU A 192 2.14 -8.22 0.11
N LYS A 193 2.32 -9.20 -0.79
CA LYS A 193 3.63 -9.75 -1.13
C LYS A 193 4.16 -9.34 -2.51
N HIS A 194 3.54 -8.36 -3.17
CA HIS A 194 4.09 -7.79 -4.40
C HIS A 194 5.46 -7.11 -4.17
N THR A 195 5.74 -6.71 -2.92
CA THR A 195 7.02 -6.14 -2.50
C THR A 195 7.47 -6.75 -1.17
N LYS A 196 8.69 -6.41 -0.74
CA LYS A 196 9.33 -6.99 0.45
C LYS A 196 8.53 -6.72 1.72
N ILE A 197 8.35 -7.76 2.53
CA ILE A 197 7.72 -7.70 3.86
C ILE A 197 8.75 -7.79 5.02
N TYR A 198 10.02 -7.48 4.75
CA TYR A 198 11.15 -7.53 5.69
C TYR A 198 12.03 -6.29 5.56
N GLU A 199 12.79 -5.95 6.61
CA GLU A 199 13.80 -4.89 6.57
C GLU A 199 14.96 -5.22 5.61
N LYS A 200 15.53 -4.17 4.99
CA LYS A 200 16.68 -4.29 4.08
C LYS A 200 17.94 -4.58 4.90
N GLY A 201 18.55 -5.76 4.72
CA GLY A 201 19.86 -6.10 5.32
C GLY A 201 19.84 -7.16 6.43
N ASP A 202 18.68 -7.75 6.75
CA ASP A 202 18.61 -8.87 7.68
C ASP A 202 17.73 -9.97 7.09
N GLU A 203 18.30 -10.70 6.13
CA GLU A 203 17.56 -11.64 5.28
C GLU A 203 16.93 -12.81 6.06
N ASP A 204 17.13 -12.94 7.38
CA ASP A 204 16.60 -14.09 8.13
C ASP A 204 15.94 -13.81 9.50
N LYS A 205 15.67 -12.56 9.95
CA LYS A 205 15.25 -12.39 11.37
C LYS A 205 14.10 -11.44 11.74
N ARG A 206 13.60 -10.53 10.90
CA ARG A 206 12.47 -9.67 11.32
C ARG A 206 11.37 -9.53 10.27
N ILE A 207 10.29 -10.30 10.44
CA ILE A 207 8.98 -9.98 9.86
C ILE A 207 8.60 -8.59 10.36
N LEU A 208 8.23 -7.67 9.47
CA LEU A 208 7.75 -6.33 9.84
C LEU A 208 6.66 -6.45 10.90
N LYS A 209 6.81 -5.74 12.01
CA LYS A 209 5.86 -5.80 13.12
C LYS A 209 4.69 -4.90 12.80
N PHE A 210 3.72 -5.40 12.06
CA PHE A 210 2.54 -4.62 11.75
C PHE A 210 1.60 -4.48 12.97
N PRO A 211 1.14 -3.25 13.31
CA PRO A 211 0.37 -2.94 14.52
C PRO A 211 -0.95 -3.73 14.71
N CYS A 212 -1.41 -4.44 13.67
CA CYS A 212 -2.66 -5.21 13.68
C CYS A 212 -2.47 -6.70 13.31
N VAL A 213 -1.23 -7.19 13.30
CA VAL A 213 -0.87 -8.56 12.87
C VAL A 213 -0.15 -9.34 13.97
N HIS A 214 0.60 -8.67 14.86
CA HIS A 214 1.43 -9.34 15.87
C HIS A 214 0.94 -9.11 17.31
N GLU A 215 0.91 -10.20 18.09
CA GLU A 215 0.35 -10.38 19.44
C GLU A 215 0.71 -9.32 20.49
N GLU A 216 1.81 -8.59 20.29
CA GLU A 216 2.29 -7.60 21.25
C GLU A 216 1.58 -6.24 21.12
N THR A 217 0.75 -6.03 20.08
CA THR A 217 0.26 -4.68 19.70
C THR A 217 -1.25 -4.50 19.62
N SER A 218 -2.05 -5.56 19.51
CA SER A 218 -3.53 -5.46 19.50
C SER A 218 -4.21 -6.77 19.93
N ILE A 219 -5.20 -6.64 20.82
CA ILE A 219 -5.80 -7.77 21.57
C ILE A 219 -6.77 -8.62 20.68
N ASN A 220 -7.06 -8.21 19.43
CA ASN A 220 -8.09 -8.75 18.51
C ASN A 220 -7.67 -9.95 17.63
N ARG A 221 -7.03 -10.99 18.19
CA ARG A 221 -6.40 -12.04 17.36
C ARG A 221 -7.27 -13.19 16.84
N GLN A 222 -8.51 -13.42 17.27
CA GLN A 222 -9.20 -14.67 16.88
C GLN A 222 -9.70 -14.74 15.43
N ASP A 223 -9.60 -13.65 14.66
CA ASP A 223 -10.12 -13.52 13.28
C ASP A 223 -9.23 -12.62 12.40
N SER A 224 -7.90 -12.68 12.55
CA SER A 224 -7.03 -11.83 11.73
C SER A 224 -7.00 -12.34 10.29
N ILE A 225 -7.42 -11.51 9.34
CA ILE A 225 -7.36 -11.83 7.90
C ILE A 225 -5.93 -12.25 7.47
N PHE A 226 -4.92 -11.73 8.17
CA PHE A 226 -3.50 -12.00 7.93
C PHE A 226 -3.07 -13.44 8.23
N ASP A 227 -3.80 -14.16 9.09
CA ASP A 227 -3.51 -15.58 9.35
C ASP A 227 -3.75 -16.45 8.10
N ASN A 228 -4.57 -15.96 7.16
CA ASN A 228 -4.87 -16.62 5.88
C ASN A 228 -3.96 -16.15 4.73
N LEU A 229 -2.95 -15.30 4.98
CA LEU A 229 -2.08 -14.71 3.95
C LEU A 229 -0.67 -15.33 3.89
N SER A 230 -0.50 -16.53 4.46
CA SER A 230 0.73 -17.32 4.36
C SER A 230 2.01 -16.53 4.71
N LEU A 231 2.00 -15.78 5.82
CA LEU A 231 3.08 -14.88 6.25
C LEU A 231 4.45 -15.57 6.48
N LYS A 232 4.47 -16.90 6.56
CA LYS A 232 5.72 -17.69 6.69
C LYS A 232 6.58 -17.63 5.43
N ASN A 233 5.97 -17.39 4.28
CA ASN A 233 6.67 -17.38 2.99
C ASN A 233 7.05 -15.95 2.62
N LYS A 234 8.32 -15.77 2.24
CA LYS A 234 8.88 -14.44 1.92
C LYS A 234 8.21 -13.82 0.69
N ASP A 235 7.96 -14.65 -0.32
CA ASP A 235 7.37 -14.27 -1.60
C ASP A 235 5.91 -14.73 -1.71
N SER A 236 5.21 -14.24 -2.75
CA SER A 236 3.86 -14.71 -3.06
C SER A 236 3.87 -16.20 -3.39
N ILE A 237 2.92 -16.92 -2.78
CA ILE A 237 2.68 -18.34 -3.04
C ILE A 237 1.98 -18.58 -4.39
N SER A 238 1.51 -17.52 -5.03
CA SER A 238 0.85 -17.59 -6.34
C SER A 238 1.78 -17.06 -7.42
N ILE A 239 1.73 -17.69 -8.60
CA ILE A 239 2.44 -17.16 -9.77
C ILE A 239 1.84 -15.81 -10.16
N GLU A 240 0.52 -15.63 -10.01
CA GLU A 240 -0.17 -14.37 -10.26
C GLU A 240 0.36 -13.22 -9.39
N GLY A 241 0.59 -13.44 -8.09
CA GLY A 241 1.22 -12.43 -7.22
C GLY A 241 2.67 -12.13 -7.61
N GLN A 242 3.44 -13.14 -8.03
CA GLN A 242 4.79 -12.92 -8.56
C GLN A 242 4.77 -12.13 -9.89
N ILE A 243 3.80 -12.40 -10.77
CA ILE A 243 3.62 -11.62 -12.02
C ILE A 243 3.38 -10.15 -11.71
N VAL A 244 2.57 -9.83 -10.69
CA VAL A 244 2.35 -8.43 -10.32
C VAL A 244 3.60 -7.79 -9.74
N SER A 245 4.32 -8.47 -8.84
CA SER A 245 5.60 -7.99 -8.31
C SER A 245 6.59 -7.64 -9.43
N ILE A 246 6.68 -8.51 -10.44
CA ILE A 246 7.51 -8.33 -11.62
C ILE A 246 7.04 -7.15 -12.48
N ALA A 247 5.73 -7.06 -12.71
CA ALA A 247 5.15 -6.02 -13.55
C ALA A 247 5.32 -4.63 -12.94
N ASP A 248 5.22 -4.54 -11.61
CA ASP A 248 5.50 -3.34 -10.82
C ASP A 248 6.94 -2.88 -11.03
N GLU A 249 7.91 -3.79 -10.87
CA GLU A 249 9.33 -3.49 -11.09
C GLU A 249 9.64 -3.05 -12.54
N ILE A 250 9.04 -3.68 -13.55
CA ILE A 250 9.19 -3.26 -14.95
C ILE A 250 8.61 -1.86 -15.17
N ALA A 251 7.42 -1.59 -14.63
CA ALA A 251 6.78 -0.27 -14.75
C ALA A 251 7.63 0.80 -14.06
N GLN A 252 8.11 0.54 -12.84
CA GLN A 252 8.93 1.47 -12.08
C GLN A 252 10.23 1.82 -12.82
N VAL A 253 10.98 0.83 -13.30
CA VAL A 253 12.26 1.08 -13.98
C VAL A 253 12.07 1.85 -15.29
N THR A 254 10.97 1.61 -16.01
CA THR A 254 10.68 2.32 -17.26
C THR A 254 10.18 3.75 -16.99
N HIS A 255 9.47 3.99 -15.89
CA HIS A 255 9.09 5.33 -15.43
C HIS A 255 10.29 6.15 -15.00
N ASP A 256 11.22 5.56 -14.26
CA ASP A 256 12.42 6.27 -13.82
C ASP A 256 13.23 6.82 -15.01
N ILE A 257 13.27 6.09 -16.13
CA ILE A 257 13.86 6.56 -17.38
C ILE A 257 13.03 7.66 -18.04
N ASP A 258 11.71 7.50 -18.14
CA ASP A 258 10.82 8.51 -18.73
C ASP A 258 10.91 9.84 -17.96
N ASP A 259 10.79 9.80 -16.64
CA ASP A 259 10.89 10.97 -15.78
C ASP A 259 12.27 11.62 -15.87
N GLY A 260 13.33 10.80 -15.93
CA GLY A 260 14.69 11.28 -16.14
C GLY A 260 14.85 12.03 -17.48
N LEU A 261 14.30 11.49 -18.57
CA LEU A 261 14.33 12.13 -19.89
C LEU A 261 13.47 13.40 -19.93
N GLN A 262 12.27 13.37 -19.36
CA GLN A 262 11.36 14.51 -19.34
C GLN A 262 11.93 15.70 -18.53
N THR A 263 12.62 15.41 -17.43
CA THR A 263 13.21 16.44 -16.57
C THR A 263 14.56 16.96 -17.08
N GLY A 264 15.14 16.29 -18.08
CA GLY A 264 16.51 16.54 -18.53
C GLY A 264 17.58 16.04 -17.57
N ALA A 265 17.21 15.27 -16.53
CA ALA A 265 18.18 14.58 -15.67
C ALA A 265 18.92 13.47 -16.43
N LEU A 266 18.27 12.88 -17.43
CA LEU A 266 18.84 11.96 -18.41
C LEU A 266 18.74 12.57 -19.80
N THR A 267 19.76 12.31 -20.62
CA THR A 267 19.75 12.62 -22.05
C THR A 267 19.66 11.33 -22.87
N TYR A 268 19.27 11.44 -24.13
CA TYR A 268 19.33 10.30 -25.05
C TYR A 268 20.77 9.75 -25.18
N GLU A 269 21.78 10.61 -25.08
CA GLU A 269 23.19 10.21 -25.10
C GLU A 269 23.56 9.33 -23.89
N ASP A 270 23.04 9.64 -22.70
CA ASP A 270 23.23 8.78 -21.51
C ASP A 270 22.70 7.35 -21.75
N ILE A 271 21.57 7.22 -22.46
CA ILE A 271 21.00 5.92 -22.85
C ILE A 271 21.87 5.24 -23.90
N LEU A 272 22.37 5.98 -24.90
CA LEU A 272 23.27 5.43 -25.93
C LEU A 272 24.62 4.97 -25.40
N ASN A 273 25.04 5.47 -24.24
CA ASN A 273 26.24 5.00 -23.54
C ASN A 273 26.05 3.65 -22.82
N CYS A 274 24.81 3.14 -22.77
CA CYS A 274 24.46 1.87 -22.14
C CYS A 274 24.28 0.78 -23.20
N SER A 275 25.28 -0.10 -23.36
CA SER A 275 25.31 -1.10 -24.44
C SER A 275 24.08 -2.00 -24.49
N ALA A 276 23.57 -2.47 -23.34
CA ALA A 276 22.41 -3.35 -23.30
C ALA A 276 21.12 -2.61 -23.70
N LEU A 277 21.04 -1.30 -23.42
CA LEU A 277 19.90 -0.47 -23.83
C LEU A 277 19.95 -0.17 -25.33
N VAL A 278 21.14 0.07 -25.88
CA VAL A 278 21.36 0.23 -27.32
C VAL A 278 20.95 -1.03 -28.09
N ASP A 279 21.29 -2.20 -27.59
CA ASP A 279 20.91 -3.48 -28.21
C ASP A 279 19.39 -3.61 -28.31
N ILE A 280 18.65 -3.25 -27.25
CA ILE A 280 17.18 -3.27 -27.23
C ILE A 280 16.61 -2.31 -28.28
N ILE A 281 17.07 -1.06 -28.28
CA ILE A 281 16.60 -0.03 -29.22
C ILE A 281 16.89 -0.44 -30.66
N THR A 282 18.06 -1.03 -30.92
CA THR A 282 18.48 -1.44 -32.27
C THR A 282 17.64 -2.61 -32.78
N GLN A 283 17.36 -3.60 -31.94
CA GLN A 283 16.50 -4.72 -32.27
C GLN A 283 15.08 -4.27 -32.62
N ASP A 284 14.52 -3.31 -31.87
CA ASP A 284 13.17 -2.80 -32.12
C ASP A 284 13.10 -1.82 -33.31
N LYS A 285 14.16 -1.04 -33.59
CA LYS A 285 14.25 -0.22 -34.82
C LYS A 285 14.20 -1.05 -36.10
N MET A 286 14.59 -2.33 -36.08
CA MET A 286 14.35 -3.24 -37.21
C MET A 286 12.85 -3.50 -37.45
N ARG A 287 12.00 -3.32 -36.45
CA ARG A 287 10.53 -3.47 -36.52
C ARG A 287 9.84 -2.22 -37.07
N PHE A 288 10.44 -1.03 -36.88
CA PHE A 288 9.93 0.25 -37.36
C PHE A 288 11.02 1.06 -38.09
N PRO A 289 11.36 0.74 -39.36
CA PRO A 289 12.36 1.48 -40.10
C PRO A 289 11.94 2.94 -40.29
N ASN A 290 12.90 3.87 -40.13
CA ASN A 290 12.70 5.31 -40.31
C ASN A 290 12.05 5.59 -41.68
N GLY A 291 10.83 6.14 -41.69
CA GLY A 291 10.15 6.46 -42.95
C GLY A 291 8.72 7.00 -42.90
N ALA A 292 8.00 6.96 -41.78
CA ALA A 292 6.60 7.37 -41.74
C ALA A 292 6.33 8.55 -40.78
N HIS A 293 6.19 9.72 -41.41
CA HIS A 293 5.41 10.91 -41.04
C HIS A 293 5.90 11.91 -39.99
N SER A 294 5.73 13.16 -40.43
CA SER A 294 5.97 14.49 -39.87
C SER A 294 4.87 14.93 -38.89
N HIS A 295 5.20 15.90 -38.02
CA HIS A 295 4.35 16.72 -37.15
C HIS A 295 4.32 16.41 -35.64
N ILE A 296 4.97 15.35 -35.15
CA ILE A 296 5.24 15.18 -33.71
C ILE A 296 6.68 15.60 -33.44
N ASP A 297 6.92 16.32 -32.35
CA ASP A 297 8.26 16.70 -31.90
C ASP A 297 9.17 15.46 -31.89
N ASN A 298 10.30 15.56 -32.60
CA ASN A 298 11.15 14.42 -32.91
C ASN A 298 11.70 13.79 -31.61
N GLU A 299 11.89 14.60 -30.58
CA GLU A 299 12.38 14.20 -29.26
C GLU A 299 11.32 13.42 -28.46
N TYR A 300 10.09 13.95 -28.33
CA TYR A 300 9.00 13.24 -27.65
C TYR A 300 8.70 11.88 -28.28
N ARG A 301 8.67 11.82 -29.62
CA ARG A 301 8.49 10.55 -30.34
C ARG A 301 9.61 9.56 -30.04
N GLN A 302 10.86 10.02 -29.99
CA GLN A 302 12.02 9.19 -29.66
C GLN A 302 11.92 8.66 -28.22
N HIS A 303 11.52 9.48 -27.25
CA HIS A 303 11.29 9.05 -25.87
C HIS A 303 10.25 7.93 -25.79
N GLN A 304 9.08 8.12 -26.40
CA GLN A 304 8.01 7.13 -26.39
C GLN A 304 8.39 5.82 -27.09
N GLN A 305 9.17 5.89 -28.18
CA GLN A 305 9.69 4.70 -28.85
C GLN A 305 10.64 3.92 -27.94
N VAL A 306 11.59 4.59 -27.30
CA VAL A 306 12.55 3.96 -26.38
C VAL A 306 11.83 3.25 -25.23
N LEU A 307 10.87 3.93 -24.60
CA LEU A 307 10.08 3.36 -23.51
C LEU A 307 9.28 2.14 -23.96
N SER A 308 8.62 2.24 -25.12
CA SER A 308 7.89 1.11 -25.70
C SER A 308 8.81 -0.08 -26.01
N SER A 309 10.02 0.17 -26.53
CA SER A 309 11.01 -0.88 -26.80
C SER A 309 11.45 -1.57 -25.50
N PHE A 310 11.69 -0.79 -24.42
CA PHE A 310 12.10 -1.32 -23.12
C PHE A 310 11.00 -2.17 -22.48
N VAL A 311 9.76 -1.66 -22.40
CA VAL A 311 8.62 -2.42 -21.86
C VAL A 311 8.44 -3.72 -22.65
N ASN A 312 8.44 -3.66 -23.98
CA ASN A 312 8.29 -4.86 -24.81
C ASN A 312 9.43 -5.86 -24.59
N TYR A 313 10.68 -5.40 -24.50
CA TYR A 313 11.82 -6.26 -24.20
C TYR A 313 11.69 -6.97 -22.84
N PHE A 314 11.37 -6.22 -21.78
CA PHE A 314 11.24 -6.80 -20.43
C PHE A 314 10.08 -7.79 -20.37
N VAL A 315 8.91 -7.43 -20.91
CA VAL A 315 7.75 -8.34 -20.94
C VAL A 315 8.08 -9.64 -21.66
N LEU A 316 8.74 -9.58 -22.82
CA LEU A 316 9.11 -10.78 -23.59
C LEU A 316 10.15 -11.62 -22.85
N THR A 317 11.26 -11.00 -22.42
CA THR A 317 12.35 -11.67 -21.71
C THR A 317 11.83 -12.37 -20.45
N VAL A 318 11.08 -11.66 -19.62
CA VAL A 318 10.56 -12.21 -18.36
C VAL A 318 9.53 -13.30 -18.62
N THR A 319 8.64 -13.12 -19.59
CA THR A 319 7.67 -14.18 -19.94
C THR A 319 8.38 -15.48 -20.32
N GLU A 320 9.45 -15.43 -21.12
CA GLU A 320 10.21 -16.62 -21.50
C GLU A 320 11.00 -17.23 -20.33
N MET A 321 11.56 -16.40 -19.45
CA MET A 321 12.18 -16.87 -18.21
C MET A 321 11.17 -17.60 -17.31
N MET A 322 9.96 -17.04 -17.16
CA MET A 322 8.89 -17.66 -16.38
C MET A 322 8.42 -18.98 -17.00
N LYS A 323 8.20 -19.04 -18.32
CA LYS A 323 7.87 -20.31 -19.01
C LYS A 323 8.91 -21.38 -18.76
N THR A 324 10.18 -21.02 -18.87
CA THR A 324 11.29 -21.95 -18.65
C THR A 324 11.27 -22.48 -17.22
N ALA A 325 11.15 -21.61 -16.22
CA ALA A 325 11.06 -22.00 -14.81
C ALA A 325 9.85 -22.89 -14.52
N LEU A 326 8.68 -22.55 -15.06
CA LEU A 326 7.45 -23.34 -14.92
C LEU A 326 7.59 -24.74 -15.53
N SER A 327 8.23 -24.85 -16.69
CA SER A 327 8.43 -26.15 -17.36
C SER A 327 9.29 -27.12 -16.55
N VAL A 328 10.27 -26.60 -15.79
CA VAL A 328 11.11 -27.39 -14.87
C VAL A 328 10.32 -27.79 -13.63
N TYR A 329 9.56 -26.87 -13.06
CA TYR A 329 8.80 -27.10 -11.83
C TYR A 329 7.63 -28.09 -12.01
N CYS A 330 6.94 -28.04 -13.15
CA CYS A 330 5.82 -28.94 -13.46
C CYS A 330 6.20 -30.42 -13.60
N GLN A 331 7.49 -30.76 -13.71
CA GLN A 331 7.97 -32.14 -13.77
C GLN A 331 8.00 -32.83 -12.39
N ASP A 332 7.81 -32.08 -11.30
CA ASP A 332 7.76 -32.60 -9.94
C ASP A 332 6.30 -32.88 -9.54
N ASP A 333 5.90 -34.15 -9.63
CA ASP A 333 4.51 -34.66 -9.73
C ASP A 333 3.56 -34.36 -8.56
N ASN A 334 4.03 -33.73 -7.48
CA ASN A 334 3.18 -33.34 -6.35
C ASN A 334 2.48 -32.01 -6.64
N SER A 335 1.21 -32.07 -7.08
CA SER A 335 0.32 -30.92 -7.31
C SER A 335 -0.47 -30.53 -6.07
N ASP A 336 0.23 -30.06 -5.04
CA ASP A 336 -0.43 -29.41 -3.91
C ASP A 336 -0.63 -27.92 -4.23
N ASP A 337 -1.84 -27.41 -4.01
CA ASP A 337 -2.16 -25.98 -4.18
C ASP A 337 -1.34 -25.12 -3.20
N ASP A 338 -0.73 -25.71 -2.16
CA ASP A 338 0.13 -25.03 -1.18
C ASP A 338 1.64 -25.05 -1.50
N LYS A 339 2.05 -25.65 -2.64
CA LYS A 339 3.47 -25.63 -3.05
C LYS A 339 3.92 -24.20 -3.39
N VAL A 340 4.99 -23.76 -2.74
CA VAL A 340 5.61 -22.45 -2.99
C VAL A 340 6.43 -22.52 -4.28
N PHE A 341 6.02 -21.75 -5.28
CA PHE A 341 6.80 -21.58 -6.50
C PHE A 341 8.00 -20.65 -6.22
N PRO A 342 9.25 -21.03 -6.58
CA PRO A 342 10.43 -20.20 -6.33
C PRO A 342 10.29 -18.81 -6.94
N ALA A 343 10.71 -17.77 -6.21
CA ALA A 343 10.66 -16.40 -6.70
C ALA A 343 11.52 -16.20 -7.94
N ILE A 344 10.91 -15.66 -9.00
CA ILE A 344 11.61 -15.35 -10.26
C ILE A 344 12.22 -13.95 -10.24
N LEU A 345 11.73 -13.06 -9.38
CA LEU A 345 12.21 -11.68 -9.30
C LEU A 345 13.74 -11.56 -9.16
N PRO A 346 14.46 -12.36 -8.33
CA PRO A 346 15.91 -12.32 -8.27
C PRO A 346 16.61 -12.51 -9.62
N ALA A 347 16.06 -13.34 -10.51
CA ALA A 347 16.63 -13.55 -11.84
C ALA A 347 16.44 -12.34 -12.77
N ILE A 348 15.38 -11.55 -12.55
CA ILE A 348 15.08 -10.34 -13.32
C ILE A 348 16.03 -9.21 -12.94
N LEU A 349 16.36 -9.11 -11.65
CA LEU A 349 17.35 -8.15 -11.16
C LEU A 349 18.74 -8.38 -11.77
N GLU A 350 19.00 -9.58 -12.29
CA GLU A 350 20.24 -9.96 -12.96
C GLU A 350 20.28 -9.58 -14.46
N ILE A 351 19.18 -9.11 -15.04
CA ILE A 351 19.12 -8.70 -16.46
C ILE A 351 20.07 -7.51 -16.68
N PRO A 352 21.01 -7.57 -17.64
CA PRO A 352 21.98 -6.49 -17.87
C PRO A 352 21.35 -5.12 -18.13
N ALA A 353 20.27 -5.07 -18.92
CA ALA A 353 19.54 -3.84 -19.19
C ALA A 353 18.92 -3.24 -17.91
N TYR A 354 18.36 -4.08 -17.04
CA TYR A 354 17.80 -3.64 -15.75
C TYR A 354 18.89 -3.01 -14.87
N LYS A 355 20.05 -3.67 -14.74
CA LYS A 355 21.20 -3.14 -13.98
C LYS A 355 21.70 -1.81 -14.53
N GLN A 356 21.75 -1.64 -15.85
CA GLN A 356 22.15 -0.38 -16.48
C GLN A 356 21.14 0.74 -16.22
N ILE A 357 19.83 0.45 -16.26
CA ILE A 357 18.80 1.45 -15.91
C ILE A 357 18.90 1.86 -14.44
N LEU A 358 19.03 0.91 -13.51
CA LEU A 358 19.20 1.22 -12.10
C LEU A 358 20.43 2.12 -11.85
N LYS A 359 21.55 1.83 -12.53
CA LYS A 359 22.74 2.68 -12.45
C LYS A 359 22.45 4.11 -12.92
N LEU A 360 21.78 4.28 -14.07
CA LEU A 360 21.39 5.60 -14.57
C LEU A 360 20.48 6.34 -13.58
N LYS A 361 19.47 5.65 -13.03
CA LYS A 361 18.57 6.19 -12.02
C LYS A 361 19.34 6.70 -10.79
N ASP A 362 20.17 5.85 -10.20
CA ASP A 362 20.88 6.15 -8.96
C ASP A 362 21.90 7.28 -9.15
N GLU A 363 22.57 7.33 -10.30
CA GLU A 363 23.59 8.36 -10.57
C GLU A 363 22.97 9.71 -10.95
N LYS A 364 21.88 9.71 -11.74
CA LYS A 364 21.37 10.93 -12.40
C LYS A 364 20.01 11.40 -11.88
N VAL A 365 19.06 10.49 -11.74
CA VAL A 365 17.65 10.84 -11.42
C VAL A 365 17.48 11.12 -9.92
N MET A 366 17.96 10.21 -9.06
CA MET A 366 17.79 10.32 -7.61
C MET A 366 18.55 11.49 -6.98
N ASN A 367 19.64 11.92 -7.61
CA ASN A 367 20.44 13.06 -7.15
C ASN A 367 19.94 14.42 -7.66
N HIS A 368 18.84 14.43 -8.43
CA HIS A 368 18.31 15.67 -8.99
C HIS A 368 17.72 16.55 -7.88
N ILE A 369 18.01 17.86 -7.93
CA ILE A 369 17.66 18.82 -6.88
C ILE A 369 16.16 18.86 -6.58
N ASP A 370 15.31 18.69 -7.60
CA ASP A 370 13.87 18.74 -7.43
C ASP A 370 13.33 17.49 -6.72
N VAL A 371 13.93 16.30 -6.93
CA VAL A 371 13.58 15.07 -6.19
C VAL A 371 13.87 15.28 -4.71
N ILE A 372 15.10 15.70 -4.38
CA ILE A 372 15.54 15.89 -2.99
C ILE A 372 14.68 16.95 -2.27
N ARG A 373 14.36 18.07 -2.94
CA ARG A 373 13.52 19.13 -2.36
C ARG A 373 12.12 18.61 -2.05
N MET A 374 11.56 17.79 -2.93
CA MET A 374 10.22 17.23 -2.75
C MET A 374 10.19 16.19 -1.64
N ASP A 375 11.17 15.31 -1.57
CA ASP A 375 11.28 14.34 -0.49
C ASP A 375 11.37 15.04 0.88
N LYS A 376 12.24 16.06 1.00
CA LYS A 376 12.36 16.83 2.25
C LYS A 376 11.13 17.64 2.59
N LYS A 377 10.43 18.18 1.59
CA LYS A 377 9.13 18.83 1.80
C LYS A 377 8.08 17.83 2.31
N GLY A 378 8.01 16.64 1.71
CA GLY A 378 7.07 15.59 2.08
C GLY A 378 7.30 15.08 3.50
N GLU A 379 8.54 14.72 3.84
CA GLU A 379 8.95 14.35 5.21
C GLU A 379 8.52 15.43 6.21
N PHE A 380 8.83 16.69 5.91
CA PHE A 380 8.52 17.83 6.77
C PHE A 380 7.00 17.99 6.99
N ILE A 381 6.19 17.95 5.92
CA ILE A 381 4.74 18.11 6.02
C ILE A 381 4.12 16.98 6.83
N ILE A 382 4.45 15.73 6.52
CA ILE A 382 3.90 14.55 7.23
C ILE A 382 4.24 14.61 8.72
N ARG A 383 5.48 14.96 9.04
CA ARG A 383 5.94 15.13 10.42
C ARG A 383 5.12 16.19 11.17
N HIS A 384 4.90 17.35 10.56
CA HIS A 384 4.17 18.45 11.19
C HIS A 384 2.67 18.18 11.29
N LEU A 385 2.07 17.51 10.31
CA LEU A 385 0.67 17.04 10.42
C LEU A 385 0.52 16.13 11.64
N PHE A 386 1.41 15.15 11.79
CA PHE A 386 1.40 14.27 12.97
C PHE A 386 1.59 15.07 14.27
N ASP A 387 2.52 16.01 14.32
CA ASP A 387 2.78 16.84 15.49
C ASP A 387 1.59 17.72 15.88
N ALA A 388 0.86 18.28 14.92
CA ALA A 388 -0.36 19.02 15.17
C ALA A 388 -1.41 18.14 15.86
N TYR A 389 -1.69 16.97 15.26
CA TYR A 389 -2.72 16.05 15.72
C TYR A 389 -2.41 15.40 17.06
N ILE A 390 -1.16 14.96 17.27
CA ILE A 390 -0.79 14.32 18.53
C ILE A 390 -0.72 15.33 19.67
N SER A 391 -0.42 16.59 19.38
CA SER A 391 -0.30 17.56 20.46
C SER A 391 -1.62 18.17 20.92
N ASP A 392 -2.61 18.21 20.04
CA ASP A 392 -3.98 18.55 20.40
C ASP A 392 -4.94 17.74 19.54
N ILE A 393 -5.43 16.65 20.12
CA ILE A 393 -6.29 15.69 19.44
C ILE A 393 -7.56 16.34 18.88
N ARG A 394 -8.00 17.49 19.39
CA ARG A 394 -9.19 18.20 18.89
C ARG A 394 -9.01 18.75 17.48
N GLN A 395 -7.76 18.84 17.00
CA GLN A 395 -7.44 19.20 15.62
C GLN A 395 -7.70 18.06 14.64
N LEU A 396 -7.82 16.80 15.11
CA LEU A 396 -8.17 15.68 14.26
C LEU A 396 -9.62 15.75 13.80
N PRO A 397 -9.94 15.37 12.54
CA PRO A 397 -11.31 15.24 12.06
C PRO A 397 -12.15 14.21 12.82
N ASP A 398 -13.48 14.39 12.77
CA ASP A 398 -14.45 13.47 13.40
C ASP A 398 -14.32 12.03 12.90
N GLU A 399 -14.00 11.84 11.62
CA GLU A 399 -13.83 10.52 11.02
C GLU A 399 -12.75 9.70 11.72
N VAL A 400 -11.65 10.33 12.16
CA VAL A 400 -10.55 9.65 12.87
C VAL A 400 -11.02 9.18 14.24
N PHE A 401 -11.75 10.03 14.96
CA PHE A 401 -12.34 9.66 16.24
C PHE A 401 -13.40 8.57 16.13
N ASN A 402 -14.22 8.60 15.08
CA ASN A 402 -15.20 7.57 14.81
C ASN A 402 -14.52 6.22 14.54
N ASN A 403 -13.46 6.22 13.70
CA ASN A 403 -12.70 5.01 13.40
C ASN A 403 -12.04 4.41 14.65
N TYR A 404 -11.40 5.25 15.47
CA TYR A 404 -10.84 4.84 16.75
C TYR A 404 -11.92 4.32 17.72
N GLY A 405 -13.05 5.03 17.82
CA GLY A 405 -14.20 4.64 18.63
C GLY A 405 -14.76 3.27 18.24
N SER A 406 -14.90 2.99 16.94
CA SER A 406 -15.33 1.67 16.45
C SER A 406 -14.37 0.56 16.86
N ILE A 407 -13.05 0.80 16.81
CA ILE A 407 -12.04 -0.17 17.27
C ILE A 407 -12.23 -0.45 18.77
N LYS A 408 -12.38 0.60 19.58
CA LYS A 408 -12.57 0.47 21.03
C LYS A 408 -13.90 -0.12 21.43
N LYS A 409 -14.96 0.07 20.65
CA LYS A 409 -16.26 -0.59 20.87
C LYS A 409 -16.15 -2.11 20.73
N ILE A 410 -15.44 -2.59 19.71
CA ILE A 410 -15.16 -4.02 19.51
C ILE A 410 -14.33 -4.56 20.68
N GLU A 411 -13.28 -3.83 21.08
CA GLU A 411 -12.44 -4.21 22.24
C GLU A 411 -13.26 -4.28 23.54
N PHE A 412 -14.11 -3.28 23.78
CA PHE A 412 -14.96 -3.19 24.96
C PHE A 412 -15.94 -4.35 25.06
N LYS A 413 -16.58 -4.73 23.96
CA LYS A 413 -17.46 -5.90 23.92
C LYS A 413 -16.75 -7.19 24.32
N ARG A 414 -15.46 -7.32 24.02
CA ARG A 414 -14.68 -8.52 24.39
C ARG A 414 -14.23 -8.52 25.85
N ILE A 415 -13.57 -7.45 26.29
CA ILE A 415 -12.89 -7.45 27.61
C ILE A 415 -13.79 -6.91 28.73
N GLY A 416 -14.91 -6.31 28.38
CA GLY A 416 -15.86 -5.70 29.31
C GLY A 416 -15.30 -4.49 30.05
N LYS A 417 -16.13 -3.92 30.92
CA LYS A 417 -15.78 -2.75 31.74
C LYS A 417 -14.57 -2.99 32.64
N ASP A 418 -14.51 -4.15 33.29
CA ASP A 418 -13.42 -4.48 34.21
C ASP A 418 -12.06 -4.60 33.48
N GLY A 419 -12.08 -5.05 32.22
CA GLY A 419 -10.91 -5.09 31.36
C GLY A 419 -10.37 -3.69 31.02
N PHE A 420 -11.26 -2.75 30.65
CA PHE A 420 -10.90 -1.35 30.42
C PHE A 420 -10.36 -0.68 31.68
N ASP A 421 -11.03 -0.85 32.82
CA ASP A 421 -10.57 -0.32 34.11
C ASP A 421 -9.18 -0.86 34.48
N LYS A 422 -8.91 -2.13 34.17
CA LYS A 422 -7.59 -2.74 34.37
C LYS A 422 -6.54 -2.14 33.45
N TRP A 423 -6.85 -1.92 32.17
CA TRP A 423 -5.95 -1.30 31.21
C TRP A 423 -5.50 0.10 31.67
N PHE A 424 -6.44 0.98 32.06
CA PHE A 424 -6.09 2.31 32.59
C PHE A 424 -5.16 2.20 33.81
N LYS A 425 -5.41 1.27 34.74
CA LYS A 425 -4.55 1.07 35.92
C LYS A 425 -3.15 0.61 35.55
N GLU A 426 -3.02 -0.28 34.56
CA GLU A 426 -1.74 -0.82 34.11
C GLU A 426 -0.90 0.22 33.37
N VAL A 427 -1.49 0.96 32.44
CA VAL A 427 -0.81 2.06 31.72
C VAL A 427 -0.31 3.12 32.72
N ALA A 428 -1.16 3.54 33.65
CA ALA A 428 -0.79 4.50 34.70
C ALA A 428 0.45 4.04 35.50
N LYS A 429 0.48 2.75 35.87
CA LYS A 429 1.57 2.16 36.63
C LYS A 429 2.86 2.05 35.81
N ILE A 430 2.78 1.51 34.59
CA ILE A 430 3.95 1.23 33.75
C ILE A 430 4.59 2.53 33.27
N LYS A 431 3.77 3.48 32.81
CA LYS A 431 4.23 4.76 32.24
C LYS A 431 4.42 5.86 33.30
N LYS A 432 4.13 5.54 34.57
CA LYS A 432 4.28 6.45 35.72
C LYS A 432 3.50 7.76 35.54
N ILE A 433 2.32 7.70 34.91
CA ILE A 433 1.42 8.84 34.71
C ILE A 433 0.32 8.86 35.79
N GLN A 434 -0.38 9.99 35.93
CA GLN A 434 -1.45 10.15 36.92
C GLN A 434 -2.62 9.22 36.60
N ARG A 435 -3.17 8.55 37.63
CA ARG A 435 -4.37 7.71 37.50
C ARG A 435 -5.58 8.57 37.16
N LEU A 436 -6.37 8.13 36.18
CA LEU A 436 -7.68 8.73 35.90
C LEU A 436 -8.65 8.50 37.06
N ASP A 437 -9.49 9.50 37.30
CA ASP A 437 -10.64 9.37 38.17
C ASP A 437 -11.68 8.43 37.53
N LYS A 438 -12.31 7.60 38.36
CA LYS A 438 -13.31 6.62 37.91
C LYS A 438 -14.48 7.26 37.17
N THR A 439 -14.88 8.46 37.58
CA THR A 439 -15.94 9.25 36.92
C THR A 439 -15.59 9.64 35.49
N ILE A 440 -14.30 9.92 35.21
CA ILE A 440 -13.81 10.22 33.88
C ILE A 440 -13.84 8.95 33.03
N ILE A 441 -13.35 7.83 33.56
CA ILE A 441 -13.38 6.53 32.87
C ILE A 441 -14.82 6.15 32.50
N ASP A 442 -15.74 6.21 33.46
CA ASP A 442 -17.17 5.94 33.24
C ASP A 442 -17.78 6.85 32.16
N THR A 443 -17.36 8.12 32.12
CA THR A 443 -17.79 9.07 31.09
C THR A 443 -17.27 8.68 29.71
N VAL A 444 -15.98 8.33 29.60
CA VAL A 444 -15.35 7.92 28.33
C VAL A 444 -15.98 6.63 27.80
N VAL A 445 -16.15 5.61 28.66
CA VAL A 445 -16.80 4.34 28.31
C VAL A 445 -18.21 4.60 27.78
N LYS A 446 -18.99 5.45 28.48
CA LYS A 446 -20.34 5.82 28.02
C LYS A 446 -20.33 6.51 26.65
N HIS A 447 -19.33 7.32 26.33
CA HIS A 447 -19.23 7.96 25.01
C HIS A 447 -18.94 6.92 23.91
N ILE A 448 -18.01 6.00 24.18
CA ILE A 448 -17.65 4.90 23.26
C ILE A 448 -18.85 3.97 23.01
N GLU A 449 -19.64 3.65 24.05
CA GLU A 449 -20.83 2.79 23.93
C GLU A 449 -21.95 3.42 23.09
N ASN A 450 -22.18 4.72 23.25
CA ASN A 450 -23.31 5.43 22.64
C ASN A 450 -22.98 6.06 21.28
N ASP A 451 -21.84 5.71 20.67
CA ASP A 451 -21.31 6.32 19.44
C ASP A 451 -21.25 7.87 19.53
N LEU A 452 -21.13 8.41 20.75
CA LEU A 452 -21.01 9.85 20.97
C LEU A 452 -19.59 10.26 20.64
N LYS A 453 -19.43 11.20 19.69
CA LYS A 453 -18.12 11.65 19.23
C LYS A 453 -17.25 12.10 20.41
N LEU A 454 -16.06 11.52 20.53
CA LEU A 454 -15.04 11.90 21.52
C LEU A 454 -14.71 13.41 21.47
N ARG A 455 -14.96 14.07 20.34
CA ARG A 455 -14.88 15.52 20.17
C ARG A 455 -15.76 16.33 21.13
N HIS A 456 -16.88 15.78 21.59
CA HIS A 456 -17.79 16.48 22.52
C HIS A 456 -17.37 16.37 23.98
N LEU A 457 -16.29 15.65 24.28
CA LEU A 457 -15.72 15.63 25.62
C LEU A 457 -15.24 17.03 26.01
N LYS A 458 -15.47 17.39 27.28
CA LYS A 458 -14.96 18.65 27.84
C LYS A 458 -13.44 18.69 27.73
N ARG A 459 -12.88 19.88 27.54
CA ARG A 459 -11.43 20.12 27.45
C ARG A 459 -10.67 19.45 28.59
N GLU A 460 -11.14 19.60 29.82
CA GLU A 460 -10.52 19.01 31.01
C GLU A 460 -10.42 17.48 30.90
N ILE A 461 -11.50 16.82 30.47
CA ILE A 461 -11.53 15.37 30.28
C ILE A 461 -10.54 14.94 29.19
N ILE A 462 -10.46 15.69 28.09
CA ILE A 462 -9.52 15.42 27.00
C ILE A 462 -8.06 15.56 27.48
N ASP A 463 -7.78 16.61 28.24
CA ASP A 463 -6.43 16.87 28.78
C ASP A 463 -5.99 15.74 29.73
N ASP A 464 -6.90 15.21 30.56
CA ASP A 464 -6.64 14.07 31.45
C ASP A 464 -6.53 12.73 30.71
N LEU A 465 -7.32 12.55 29.64
CA LEU A 465 -7.33 11.32 28.83
C LEU A 465 -6.12 11.24 27.88
N PHE A 466 -5.58 12.38 27.44
CA PHE A 466 -4.54 12.45 26.43
C PHE A 466 -3.31 11.57 26.71
N PRO A 467 -2.72 11.55 27.92
CA PRO A 467 -1.58 10.67 28.22
C PRO A 467 -1.86 9.18 27.99
N TYR A 468 -3.12 8.75 28.09
CA TYR A 468 -3.52 7.36 27.85
C TYR A 468 -3.69 7.09 26.36
N LEU A 469 -4.30 8.01 25.62
CA LEU A 469 -4.40 7.94 24.16
C LEU A 469 -3.02 7.91 23.50
N PHE A 470 -2.07 8.68 24.02
CA PHE A 470 -0.70 8.68 23.54
C PHE A 470 -0.06 7.27 23.62
N TRP A 471 -0.37 6.49 24.65
CA TRP A 471 0.17 5.14 24.82
C TRP A 471 -0.71 4.05 24.22
N ASP A 472 -1.79 4.42 23.53
CA ASP A 472 -2.68 3.49 22.87
C ASP A 472 -2.30 3.33 21.40
N ASN A 473 -1.85 2.13 21.05
CA ASN A 473 -1.40 1.81 19.69
C ASN A 473 -2.48 2.08 18.65
N ASP A 474 -3.75 1.78 18.95
CA ASP A 474 -4.86 1.98 18.02
C ASP A 474 -5.10 3.46 17.72
N PHE A 475 -4.85 4.34 18.71
CA PHE A 475 -5.01 5.78 18.54
C PHE A 475 -3.93 6.35 17.64
N ILE A 476 -2.66 6.02 17.90
CA ILE A 476 -1.54 6.43 17.04
C ILE A 476 -1.71 5.88 15.62
N ARG A 477 -2.13 4.61 15.50
CA ARG A 477 -2.41 3.98 14.20
C ARG A 477 -3.52 4.69 13.45
N ALA A 478 -4.58 5.16 14.11
CA ALA A 478 -5.67 5.91 13.50
C ALA A 478 -5.20 7.27 12.94
N ILE A 479 -4.28 7.96 13.63
CA ILE A 479 -3.66 9.19 13.11
C ILE A 479 -2.83 8.88 11.85
N ILE A 480 -2.01 7.83 11.89
CA ILE A 480 -1.19 7.39 10.76
C ILE A 480 -2.07 6.97 9.57
N ASP A 481 -3.16 6.23 9.82
CA ASP A 481 -4.13 5.84 8.80
C ASP A 481 -4.75 7.06 8.10
N TYR A 482 -5.10 8.08 8.89
CA TYR A 482 -5.65 9.32 8.37
C TYR A 482 -4.64 10.05 7.47
N ILE A 483 -3.41 10.25 7.95
CA ILE A 483 -2.36 10.93 7.19
C ILE A 483 -2.00 10.14 5.92
N ALA A 484 -1.79 8.82 6.02
CA ALA A 484 -1.52 7.95 4.86
C ALA A 484 -2.65 7.97 3.83
N GLY A 485 -3.88 8.16 4.30
CA GLY A 485 -5.07 8.26 3.47
C GLY A 485 -5.21 9.57 2.69
N MET A 486 -4.46 10.62 3.01
CA MET A 486 -4.57 11.93 2.32
C MET A 486 -4.06 11.88 0.88
N THR A 487 -4.46 12.84 0.06
CA THR A 487 -3.79 13.13 -1.22
C THR A 487 -2.67 14.14 -0.99
N ASP A 488 -1.73 14.29 -1.93
CA ASP A 488 -0.61 15.21 -1.75
C ASP A 488 -1.08 16.66 -1.56
N SER A 489 -1.96 17.11 -2.46
CA SER A 489 -2.57 18.45 -2.40
C SER A 489 -3.36 18.70 -1.11
N PHE A 490 -4.07 17.68 -0.61
CA PHE A 490 -4.83 17.80 0.63
C PHE A 490 -3.89 17.90 1.83
N ALA A 491 -2.84 17.07 1.89
CA ALA A 491 -1.84 17.15 2.95
C ALA A 491 -1.12 18.51 2.98
N GLU A 492 -0.80 19.08 1.82
CA GLU A 492 -0.23 20.44 1.72
C GLU A 492 -1.19 21.53 2.20
N SER A 493 -2.47 21.43 1.81
CA SER A 493 -3.52 22.35 2.22
C SER A 493 -3.74 22.29 3.73
N GLU A 494 -3.89 21.10 4.28
CA GLU A 494 -4.11 20.85 5.71
C GLU A 494 -2.94 21.39 6.54
N TYR A 495 -1.70 21.12 6.11
CA TYR A 495 -0.52 21.70 6.76
C TYR A 495 -0.54 23.23 6.74
N SER A 496 -0.91 23.83 5.60
CA SER A 496 -1.00 25.29 5.46
C SER A 496 -2.07 25.89 6.37
N GLU A 497 -3.23 25.24 6.49
CA GLU A 497 -4.31 25.67 7.40
C GLU A 497 -3.88 25.61 8.87
N LEU A 498 -3.16 24.57 9.27
CA LEU A 498 -2.70 24.36 10.64
C LEU A 498 -1.56 25.30 11.07
N TYR A 499 -0.64 25.62 10.16
CA TYR A 499 0.62 26.30 10.51
C TYR A 499 0.82 27.68 9.88
N MET A 500 0.31 27.91 8.68
CA MET A 500 0.53 29.16 7.94
C MET A 500 -0.66 30.12 8.03
N GLY A 501 -1.82 29.61 8.44
CA GLY A 501 -3.08 30.34 8.42
C GLY A 501 -3.61 30.46 7.00
N SER A 502 -4.92 30.28 6.82
CA SER A 502 -5.53 30.61 5.52
C SER A 502 -5.35 32.10 5.28
N ASN A 503 -5.01 32.52 4.06
CA ASN A 503 -5.03 33.92 3.61
C ASN A 503 -6.44 34.58 3.69
N LYS A 504 -7.38 34.01 4.46
CA LYS A 504 -8.75 34.51 4.71
C LYS A 504 -8.82 35.56 5.84
N TRP A 505 -7.69 36.17 6.20
CA TRP A 505 -7.69 37.44 6.92
C TRP A 505 -7.58 38.58 5.90
N SER A 506 -8.59 38.69 5.03
CA SER A 506 -8.76 39.82 4.10
C SER A 506 -10.17 40.38 4.22
#